data_AF-A0A2N7U3B5-F1
#
_entry.id   AF-A0A2N7U3B5-F1
#
_cell.length_a   1.000
_cell.length_b   1.000
_cell.length_c   1.000
_cell.angle_alpha   90.00
_cell.angle_beta   90.00
_cell.angle_gamma   90.00
#
_symmetry.space_group_name_H-M   'P 1'
#
loop_
_entity.id
_entity.type
_entity.pdbx_description
1 polymer ?
#
loop_
_entity_poly.entity_id
_entity_poly.type
_entity_poly.pdbx_seq_one_letter_code
_entity_poly.pdbx_strand_id
1 'polypeptide(L)' 'MRTTVNLDEELLSEAERVSGIKERATLVNEGIKALIERESARRLARLGGSQPGLEPIRRRQSEPT' A
#
# COMPACT_ATOMS: atom_id res chain seq x y z
N MET A 1 9.87 16.13 6.95
CA MET A 1 11.06 16.63 6.23
C MET A 1 10.58 17.41 5.01
N ARG A 2 11.21 18.54 4.67
CA ARG A 2 10.88 19.31 3.45
C ARG A 2 11.95 19.03 2.41
N THR A 3 11.52 18.55 1.25
CA THR A 3 12.40 18.13 0.14
C THR A 3 11.85 18.71 -1.15
N THR A 4 12.75 19.12 -2.05
CA THR A 4 12.39 19.56 -3.41
C THR A 4 12.74 18.43 -4.37
N VAL A 5 11.79 18.04 -5.22
CA VAL A 5 11.95 16.99 -6.23
C VAL A 5 11.40 17.48 -7.55
N ASN A 6 12.01 17.08 -8.66
CA ASN A 6 11.48 17.31 -10.00
C ASN A 6 10.49 16.19 -10.33
N LEU A 7 9.29 16.54 -10.77
CA LEU A 7 8.21 15.61 -11.12
C LEU A 7 7.70 15.93 -12.51
N ASP A 8 7.24 14.90 -13.21
CA ASP A 8 6.55 15.03 -14.48
C ASP A 8 5.13 15.57 -14.23
N GLU A 9 4.76 16.66 -14.93
CA GLU A 9 3.50 17.36 -14.75
C GLU A 9 2.31 16.60 -15.36
N GLU A 10 2.52 15.86 -16.44
CA GLU A 10 1.48 15.01 -17.03
C GLU A 10 1.15 13.85 -16.08
N LEU A 11 2.17 13.24 -15.48
CA LEU A 11 1.98 12.18 -14.49
C LEU A 11 1.27 12.69 -13.24
N LEU A 12 1.61 13.91 -12.79
CA LEU A 12 0.95 14.54 -11.65
C LEU A 12 -0.52 14.82 -11.94
N SER A 13 -0.82 15.39 -13.11
CA SER A 13 -2.19 15.69 -13.53
C SER A 13 -3.06 14.42 -13.61
N GLU A 14 -2.50 13.35 -14.18
CA GLU A 14 -3.20 12.07 -14.26
C GLU A 14 -3.43 11.47 -12.86
N ALA A 15 -2.44 11.55 -11.98
CA ALA A 15 -2.57 11.08 -10.61
C ALA A 15 -3.62 11.89 -9.83
N GLU A 16 -3.70 13.21 -9.99
CA GLU A 16 -4.76 14.06 -9.41
C GLU A 16 -6.14 13.66 -9.96
N ARG A 17 -6.24 13.45 -11.28
CA ARG A 17 -7.49 13.08 -11.96
C ARG A 17 -8.03 11.73 -11.49
N VAL A 18 -7.16 10.73 -11.33
CA VAL A 18 -7.55 9.36 -10.94
C VAL A 18 -7.76 9.22 -9.44
N SER A 19 -6.91 9.84 -8.61
CA SER A 19 -7.02 9.75 -7.14
C SER A 19 -8.03 10.72 -6.53
N GLY A 20 -8.33 11.82 -7.21
CA GLY A 20 -9.13 12.94 -6.68
C GLY A 20 -8.39 13.81 -5.65
N ILE A 21 -7.12 13.51 -5.34
CA ILE A 21 -6.32 14.25 -4.37
C ILE A 21 -5.73 15.49 -5.06
N LYS A 22 -6.14 16.68 -4.63
CA LYS A 22 -5.68 17.96 -5.20
C LYS A 22 -4.46 18.56 -4.50
N GLU A 23 -4.18 18.13 -3.28
CA GLU A 23 -3.02 18.62 -2.54
C GLU A 23 -1.77 17.83 -2.95
N ARG A 24 -0.86 18.50 -3.67
CA ARG A 24 0.37 17.88 -4.20
C ARG A 24 1.19 17.12 -3.15
N ALA A 25 1.36 17.67 -1.96
CA ALA A 25 2.11 17.02 -0.88
C ALA A 25 1.44 15.71 -0.44
N THR A 26 0.13 15.71 -0.28
CA THR A 26 -0.66 14.52 0.05
C THR A 26 -0.60 13.51 -1.10
N LEU A 27 -0.74 13.94 -2.35
CA LEU A 27 -0.66 13.06 -3.52
C LEU A 27 0.69 12.34 -3.60
N VAL A 28 1.80 13.06 -3.39
CA VAL A 28 3.14 12.47 -3.38
C VAL A 28 3.31 11.48 -2.23
N ASN A 29 2.84 11.82 -1.02
CA ASN A 29 2.90 10.91 0.13
C ASN A 29 2.09 9.63 -0.10
N GLU A 30 0.88 9.74 -0.65
CA GLU A 30 0.06 8.58 -1.00
C GLU A 30 0.70 7.75 -2.12
N GLY A 31 1.33 8.38 -3.11
CA GLY A 31 2.10 7.68 -4.14
C GLY A 31 3.25 6.84 -3.56
N ILE A 32 3.96 7.38 -2.57
CA ILE A 32 5.03 6.64 -1.87
C ILE A 32 4.45 5.47 -1.05
N LYS A 33 3.35 5.69 -0.32
CA LYS A 33 2.68 4.62 0.43
C LYS A 33 2.20 3.50 -0.50
N ALA A 34 1.54 3.85 -1.60
CA ALA A 34 1.09 2.89 -2.61
C ALA A 34 2.24 2.08 -3.21
N LEU A 35 3.41 2.70 -3.44
CA LEU A 35 4.61 1.98 -3.88
C LEU A 35 5.08 0.96 -2.84
N ILE A 36 5.13 1.36 -1.56
CA ILE A 36 5.51 0.47 -0.44
C ILE A 36 4.53 -0.70 -0.34
N GLU A 37 3.23 -0.42 -0.37
CA GLU A 37 2.17 -1.42 -0.33
C GLU A 37 2.29 -2.41 -1.48
N ARG A 38 2.52 -1.92 -2.70
CA ARG A 38 2.70 -2.77 -3.89
C ARG A 38 3.91 -3.70 -3.76
N GLU A 39 5.06 -3.20 -3.32
CA GLU A 39 6.24 -4.05 -3.12
C GLU A 39 6.08 -5.01 -1.94
N SER A 40 5.40 -4.57 -0.89
CA SER A 40 5.08 -5.42 0.27
C SER A 40 4.16 -6.55 -0.14
N ALA A 41 3.11 -6.26 -0.92
CA ALA A 41 2.22 -7.27 -1.49
C ALA A 41 2.98 -8.25 -2.38
N ARG A 42 3.87 -7.76 -3.26
CA ARG A 42 4.74 -8.64 -4.07
C ARG A 42 5.62 -9.54 -3.21
N ARG A 43 6.22 -9.01 -2.14
CA ARG A 43 7.05 -9.78 -1.21
C ARG A 43 6.22 -10.83 -0.48
N LEU A 44 5.05 -10.46 0.06
CA LEU A 44 4.13 -11.36 0.75
C LEU A 44 3.61 -12.46 -0.19
N ALA A 45 3.25 -12.12 -1.43
CA ALA A 45 2.83 -13.10 -2.43
C ALA A 45 3.93 -14.11 -2.76
N ARG A 46 5.19 -13.68 -2.82
CA ARG A 46 6.36 -14.58 -2.97
C ARG A 46 6.61 -15.43 -1.75
N LEU A 47 6.28 -14.94 -0.56
CA LEU A 47 6.28 -15.77 0.63
C LEU A 47 5.19 -16.85 0.55
N GLY A 48 4.14 -16.67 -0.26
CA GLY A 48 3.33 -17.76 -0.82
C GLY A 48 2.72 -18.71 0.19
N GLY A 49 2.49 -18.27 1.43
CA GLY A 49 2.30 -19.21 2.53
C GLY A 49 3.56 -20.06 2.67
N SER A 50 4.62 -19.48 3.25
CA SER A 50 5.94 -20.11 3.42
C SER A 50 5.88 -21.42 4.21
N GLN A 51 4.71 -21.72 4.74
CA GLN A 51 4.28 -22.94 5.34
C GLN A 51 3.06 -23.48 4.54
N PRO A 52 3.26 -24.10 3.37
CA PRO A 52 2.16 -24.68 2.59
C PRO A 52 1.48 -25.86 3.31
N GLY A 53 2.14 -26.42 4.34
CA GLY A 53 1.58 -27.40 5.26
C GLY A 53 1.13 -26.82 6.61
N LEU A 54 0.85 -25.52 6.70
CA LEU A 54 0.34 -24.94 7.94
C LEU A 54 -1.09 -25.45 8.21
N GLU A 55 -1.25 -26.22 9.27
CA GLU A 55 -2.57 -26.67 9.72
C GLU A 55 -3.42 -25.50 10.23
N PRO A 56 -4.73 -25.44 9.93
CA PRO A 56 -5.62 -24.42 10.45
C PRO A 56 -5.64 -24.43 11.99
N ILE A 57 -5.26 -23.31 12.62
CA ILE A 57 -5.41 -23.17 14.08
C ILE A 57 -6.86 -22.79 14.43
N ARG A 58 -7.38 -23.32 15.55
CA ARG A 58 -8.70 -22.91 16.05
C ARG A 58 -8.69 -21.41 16.37
N ARG A 59 -9.60 -20.65 15.76
CA ARG A 59 -9.83 -19.24 16.11
C ARG A 59 -10.33 -19.17 17.55
N ARG A 60 -9.72 -18.31 18.38
CA ARG A 60 -10.20 -18.04 19.74
C ARG A 60 -11.62 -17.47 19.66
N GLN A 61 -12.59 -18.16 20.25
CA GLN A 61 -13.94 -17.65 20.45
C GLN A 61 -13.97 -16.83 21.74
N SER A 62 -14.62 -15.66 21.69
CA SER A 62 -15.04 -14.95 22.91
C SER A 62 -16.09 -15.80 23.62
N GLU A 63 -16.09 -15.80 24.95
CA GLU A 63 -17.10 -16.53 25.73
C GLU A 63 -18.51 -16.08 25.31
N PRO A 64 -19.46 -17.01 25.15
CA PRO A 64 -20.84 -16.66 24.88
C PRO A 64 -21.37 -15.85 26.07
N THR A 65 -21.94 -14.68 25.78
CA THR A 65 -22.67 -13.85 26.76
C THR A 65 -24.05 -14.43 27.01
#